data_AF-A0A3N5UPU3-F1
#
_entry.id   AF-A0A3N5UPU3-F1
#
_cell.length_a   1.000
_cell.length_b   1.000
_cell.length_c   1.000
_cell.angle_alpha   90.00
_cell.angle_beta   90.00
_cell.angle_gamma   90.00
#
_symmetry.space_group_name_H-M   'P 1'
#
loop_
_entity.id
_entity.type
_entity.pdbx_description
1 polymer ?
#
loop_
_entity_poly.entity_id
_entity_poly.type
_entity_poly.pdbx_seq_one_letter_code
_entity_poly.pdbx_strand_id
1 'polypeptide(L)'
;MPTTGGSWMSRRARTAGRVGAFLALAALLTGCIKLNMDLAINANDTVNGAIVLGVQKELLELTGQSAEDLLGDADLIPTGATGVVVEPFEDDEFVGQ
;
A
#
# COMPACT_ATOMS: atom_id res chain seq x y z
N MET A 1 -26.37 -17.77 44.51
CA MET A 1 -25.19 -18.17 43.69
C MET A 1 -25.06 -17.19 42.54
N PRO A 2 -23.97 -16.41 42.44
CA PRO A 2 -23.81 -15.39 41.41
C PRO A 2 -23.39 -16.00 40.06
N THR A 3 -23.99 -15.48 38.99
CA THR A 3 -23.83 -15.92 37.60
C THR A 3 -22.46 -15.54 37.05
N THR A 4 -21.53 -16.50 37.04
CA THR A 4 -20.13 -16.31 36.59
C THR A 4 -20.00 -16.60 35.09
N GLY A 5 -20.84 -15.99 34.25
CA GLY A 5 -20.87 -16.23 32.79
C GLY A 5 -20.33 -15.08 31.93
N GLY A 6 -20.54 -13.82 32.35
CA GLY A 6 -20.31 -12.64 31.49
C GLY A 6 -18.87 -12.12 31.39
N SER A 7 -17.99 -12.44 32.35
CA SER A 7 -16.63 -11.86 32.44
C SER A 7 -15.60 -12.55 31.53
N TRP A 8 -15.93 -13.71 30.96
CA TRP A 8 -15.04 -14.50 30.13
C TRP A 8 -15.16 -14.17 28.64
N MET A 9 -16.39 -13.98 28.14
CA MET A 9 -16.67 -13.55 26.77
C MET A 9 -16.19 -12.12 26.50
N SER A 10 -16.35 -11.21 27.46
CA SER A 10 -15.89 -9.81 27.35
C SER A 10 -14.36 -9.70 27.27
N ARG A 11 -13.62 -10.61 27.93
CA ARG A 11 -12.16 -10.67 27.81
C ARG A 11 -11.71 -11.29 26.48
N ARG A 12 -12.34 -12.39 26.04
CA ARG A 12 -12.05 -13.00 24.73
C ARG A 12 -12.38 -12.08 23.56
N ALA A 13 -13.50 -11.35 23.62
CA ALA A 13 -13.87 -10.37 22.60
C ALA A 13 -12.87 -9.19 22.54
N ARG A 14 -12.39 -8.70 23.69
CA ARG A 14 -11.33 -7.66 23.72
C ARG A 14 -10.01 -8.16 23.17
N THR A 15 -9.61 -9.38 23.49
CA THR A 15 -8.38 -9.97 22.97
C THR A 15 -8.49 -10.20 21.46
N ALA A 16 -9.63 -10.72 20.97
CA ALA A 16 -9.88 -10.88 19.54
C ALA A 16 -9.86 -9.55 18.78
N GLY A 17 -10.49 -8.50 19.34
CA GLY A 17 -10.46 -7.16 18.75
C GLY A 17 -9.05 -6.57 18.69
N ARG A 18 -8.23 -6.77 19.72
CA ARG A 18 -6.82 -6.35 19.71
C ARG A 18 -6.01 -7.10 18.66
N VAL A 19 -6.15 -8.42 18.59
CA VAL A 19 -5.45 -9.24 17.59
C VAL A 19 -5.85 -8.84 16.18
N GLY A 20 -7.15 -8.64 15.92
CA GLY A 20 -7.63 -8.15 14.62
C GLY A 20 -7.05 -6.79 14.24
N ALA A 21 -7.01 -5.84 15.18
CA ALA A 21 -6.42 -4.53 14.95
C ALA A 21 -4.91 -4.62 14.67
N PHE A 22 -4.17 -5.48 15.39
CA PHE A 22 -2.75 -5.70 15.14
C PHE A 22 -2.48 -6.33 13.78
N LEU A 23 -3.32 -7.27 13.33
CA LEU A 23 -3.19 -7.90 12.02
C LEU A 23 -3.50 -6.91 10.89
N ALA A 24 -4.57 -6.12 11.01
CA ALA A 24 -4.89 -5.07 10.04
C ALA A 24 -3.76 -4.03 9.95
N LEU A 25 -3.22 -3.62 11.10
CA LEU A 25 -2.09 -2.71 11.15
C LEU A 25 -0.82 -3.33 10.54
N ALA A 26 -0.54 -4.60 10.83
CA ALA A 26 0.58 -5.32 10.24
C ALA A 26 0.45 -5.43 8.71
N ALA A 27 -0.75 -5.72 8.19
CA ALA A 27 -1.01 -5.76 6.75
C ALA A 27 -0.79 -4.40 6.07
N LEU A 28 -1.22 -3.32 6.71
CA LEU A 28 -0.94 -1.95 6.26
C LEU A 28 0.56 -1.63 6.29
N LEU A 29 1.30 -2.08 7.31
CA LEU A 29 2.74 -1.88 7.41
C LEU A 29 3.55 -2.75 6.45
N THR A 30 3.07 -3.94 6.09
CA THR A 30 3.73 -4.79 5.09
C THR A 30 3.60 -4.24 3.68
N GLY A 31 2.75 -3.24 3.48
CA GLY A 31 2.64 -2.48 2.24
C GLY A 31 1.87 -3.24 1.16
N CYS A 32 0.65 -2.80 0.87
CA CYS A 32 -0.06 -3.20 -0.34
C CYS A 32 0.45 -2.44 -1.58
N ILE A 33 1.56 -1.71 -1.45
CA ILE A 33 2.09 -0.81 -2.46
C ILE A 33 3.49 -1.30 -2.83
N LYS A 34 3.74 -1.45 -4.12
CA LYS A 34 5.02 -1.76 -4.73
C LYS A 34 5.68 -0.45 -5.15
N LEU A 35 6.86 -0.19 -4.61
CA LEU A 35 7.72 0.90 -5.04
C LEU A 35 9.05 0.32 -5.51
N ASN A 36 9.29 0.35 -6.81
CA ASN A 36 10.57 -0.04 -7.39
C ASN A 36 11.23 1.19 -8.00
N MET A 37 12.40 1.57 -7.48
CA MET A 37 13.19 2.69 -7.97
C MET A 37 14.51 2.16 -8.49
N ASP A 38 14.69 2.17 -9.80
CA ASP A 38 15.97 1.91 -10.46
C ASP A 38 16.49 3.26 -10.96
N LEU A 39 17.46 3.84 -10.25
CA LEU A 39 17.99 5.17 -10.55
C LEU A 39 19.52 5.08 -10.62
N ALA A 40 20.07 5.32 -11.80
CA ALA A 40 21.51 5.41 -12.03
C ALA A 40 21.95 6.87 -12.02
N ILE A 41 22.85 7.21 -11.08
CA ILE A 41 23.48 8.52 -11.00
C ILE A 41 24.74 8.51 -11.86
N ASN A 42 24.78 9.33 -12.90
CA ASN A 42 25.91 9.45 -13.81
C ASN A 42 26.89 10.53 -13.32
N ALA A 43 28.14 10.44 -13.78
CA ALA A 43 29.23 11.34 -13.38
C ALA A 43 29.05 12.81 -13.80
N ASN A 44 28.03 13.11 -14.60
CA ASN A 44 27.63 14.44 -15.05
C ASN A 44 26.43 15.00 -14.26
N ASP A 45 26.18 14.48 -13.05
CA ASP A 45 25.05 14.85 -12.18
C ASP A 45 23.67 14.60 -12.82
N THR A 46 23.56 13.66 -13.77
CA THR A 46 22.27 13.25 -14.34
C THR A 46 21.78 11.94 -13.72
N VAL A 47 20.49 11.89 -13.40
CA VAL A 47 19.82 10.69 -12.90
C VAL A 47 18.99 10.11 -14.03
N ASN A 48 19.31 8.89 -14.44
CA ASN A 48 18.56 8.16 -15.45
C ASN A 48 17.99 6.90 -14.81
N GLY A 49 16.74 6.58 -15.07
CA GLY A 49 16.13 5.44 -14.42
C GLY A 49 14.62 5.35 -14.62
N ALA A 50 14.05 4.33 -13.98
CA ALA A 50 12.63 4.08 -13.96
C ALA A 50 12.14 3.98 -12.52
N ILE A 51 10.96 4.51 -12.29
CA ILE A 51 10.25 4.40 -11.02
C ILE A 51 8.93 3.71 -11.33
N VAL A 52 8.59 2.68 -10.57
CA VAL A 52 7.33 1.93 -10.69
C VAL A 52 6.61 2.05 -9.36
N LEU A 53 5.39 2.59 -9.39
CA LEU A 53 4.46 2.61 -8.27
C LEU A 53 3.26 1.73 -8.64
N GLY A 54 3.02 0.68 -7.85
CA GLY A 54 1.87 -0.21 -8.03
C GLY A 54 1.13 -0.47 -6.73
N VAL A 55 -0.15 -0.78 -6.80
CA VAL A 55 -0.99 -1.24 -5.68
C VAL A 55 -1.46 -2.65 -5.95
N GLN A 56 -1.47 -3.50 -4.92
CA GLN A 56 -1.96 -4.88 -5.03
C GLN A 56 -3.42 -4.93 -5.47
N LYS A 57 -3.71 -5.79 -6.44
CA LYS A 57 -5.05 -6.01 -6.98
C LYS A 57 -6.02 -6.47 -5.89
N GLU A 58 -5.59 -7.35 -4.99
CA GLU A 58 -6.41 -7.83 -3.88
C GLU A 58 -6.82 -6.70 -2.92
N LEU A 59 -5.95 -5.69 -2.72
CA LEU A 59 -6.31 -4.55 -1.89
C LEU A 59 -7.39 -3.71 -2.56
N LEU A 60 -7.31 -3.51 -3.87
CA LEU A 60 -8.31 -2.76 -4.63
C LEU A 60 -9.66 -3.48 -4.61
N GLU A 61 -9.66 -4.81 -4.74
CA GLU A 61 -10.86 -5.64 -4.61
C GLU A 61 -11.47 -5.60 -3.20
N LEU A 62 -10.62 -5.60 -2.15
CA LEU A 62 -11.06 -5.56 -0.76
C LEU A 62 -11.63 -4.19 -0.35
N THR A 63 -11.03 -3.11 -0.84
CA THR A 63 -11.42 -1.73 -0.50
C THR A 63 -12.48 -1.17 -1.44
N GLY A 64 -12.60 -1.73 -2.64
CA GLY A 64 -13.43 -1.20 -3.72
C GLY A 64 -12.91 0.13 -4.28
N GLN A 65 -11.68 0.50 -3.97
CA GLN A 65 -11.03 1.73 -4.44
C GLN A 65 -10.19 1.45 -5.68
N SER A 66 -9.93 2.51 -6.44
CA SER A 66 -9.04 2.47 -7.60
C SER A 66 -7.58 2.70 -7.19
N ALA A 67 -6.62 2.31 -8.03
CA ALA A 67 -5.20 2.43 -7.71
C ALA A 67 -4.79 3.90 -7.55
N GLU A 68 -5.39 4.74 -8.37
CA GLU A 68 -5.26 6.19 -8.41
C GLU A 68 -5.74 6.82 -7.09
N ASP A 69 -6.87 6.36 -6.56
CA ASP A 69 -7.39 6.83 -5.27
C ASP A 69 -6.47 6.49 -4.09
N LEU A 70 -5.74 5.37 -4.18
CA LEU A 70 -4.87 4.89 -3.11
C LEU A 70 -3.44 5.43 -3.19
N LEU A 71 -2.90 5.59 -4.40
CA LEU A 71 -1.59 6.20 -4.64
C LEU A 71 -1.63 7.73 -4.45
N GLY A 72 -2.83 8.33 -4.51
CA GLY A 72 -3.03 9.76 -4.49
C GLY A 72 -2.74 10.39 -5.85
N ASP A 73 -3.08 11.68 -6.02
CA ASP A 73 -2.64 12.46 -7.17
C ASP A 73 -1.13 12.24 -7.34
N ALA A 74 -0.73 11.78 -8.52
CA ALA A 74 0.64 11.42 -8.88
C ALA A 74 1.63 12.60 -8.83
N ASP A 75 1.31 13.69 -8.12
CA ASP A 75 2.16 14.84 -7.80
C ASP A 75 3.46 14.45 -7.06
N LEU A 76 3.58 13.21 -6.57
CA LEU A 76 4.83 12.66 -6.05
C LEU A 76 5.88 12.45 -7.14
N ILE A 77 5.45 12.24 -8.39
CA ILE A 77 6.31 12.15 -9.56
C ILE A 77 6.05 13.41 -10.40
N PRO A 78 7.07 14.24 -10.68
CA PRO A 78 6.88 15.47 -11.45
C PRO A 78 6.50 15.15 -12.90
N THR A 79 5.20 14.94 -13.12
CA THR A 79 4.60 14.71 -14.42
C THR A 79 4.66 16.03 -15.19
N GLY A 80 5.53 16.11 -16.20
CA GLY A 80 5.77 17.35 -16.97
C GLY A 80 7.12 18.01 -16.73
N ALA A 81 8.01 17.44 -15.92
CA ALA A 81 9.43 17.77 -16.02
C ALA A 81 9.99 17.28 -17.36
N THR A 82 10.79 18.10 -18.02
CA THR A 82 11.42 17.77 -19.30
C THR A 82 12.24 16.48 -19.16
N GLY A 83 11.85 15.42 -19.89
CA GLY A 83 12.51 14.12 -19.85
C GLY A 83 11.86 13.07 -18.95
N VAL A 84 10.73 13.38 -18.29
CA VAL A 84 9.92 12.41 -17.54
C VAL A 84 8.73 11.96 -18.38
N VAL A 85 8.58 10.65 -18.56
CA VAL A 85 7.43 10.00 -19.20
C VAL A 85 6.77 9.11 -18.17
N VAL A 86 5.44 9.17 -18.06
CA VAL A 86 4.64 8.32 -17.18
C VAL A 86 3.82 7.39 -18.05
N GLU A 87 3.91 6.09 -17.79
CA GLU A 87 3.17 5.06 -18.50
C GLU A 87 2.47 4.16 -17.50
N PRO A 88 1.26 3.65 -17.81
CA PRO A 88 0.57 2.73 -16.92
C PRO A 88 1.39 1.45 -16.74
N PHE A 89 1.48 0.99 -15.49
CA PHE A 89 2.15 -0.24 -15.08
C PHE A 89 1.11 -1.26 -14.61
N GLU A 90 1.20 -2.49 -15.12
CA GLU A 90 0.41 -3.62 -14.64
C GLU A 90 1.25 -4.89 -14.68
N ASP A 91 1.24 -5.64 -13.58
CA ASP A 91 1.79 -6.99 -13.50
C ASP A 91 0.76 -7.98 -12.92
N ASP A 92 1.18 -9.20 -12.59
CA ASP A 92 0.29 -10.26 -12.09
C ASP A 92 -0.41 -9.89 -10.76
N GLU A 93 0.25 -9.10 -9.90
CA GLU A 93 -0.19 -8.83 -8.52
C GLU A 93 -0.50 -7.33 -8.31
N PHE A 94 0.06 -6.42 -9.11
CA PHE A 94 0.03 -4.97 -8.91
C PHE A 94 -0.45 -4.20 -10.14
N VAL A 95 -1.09 -3.05 -9.91
CA VAL A 95 -1.49 -2.06 -10.93
C VAL A 95 -1.13 -0.64 -10.51
N GLY A 96 -0.69 0.20 -11.44
CA GLY A 96 -0.29 1.58 -11.19
C GLY A 96 0.41 2.23 -12.38
N GLN A 97 1.53 2.90 -12.15
CA GLN A 97 2.24 3.77 -13.12
C GLN A 97 3.71 4.03 -12.77
#